data_AF-A0A5J4W6F9-F1
#
_entry.id   AF-A0A5J4W6F9-F1
#
_cell.length_a   1.000
_cell.length_b   1.000
_cell.length_c   1.000
_cell.angle_alpha   90.00
_cell.angle_beta   90.00
_cell.angle_gamma   90.00
#
_symmetry.space_group_name_H-M   'P 1'
#
loop_
_entity.id
_entity.type
_entity.pdbx_description
1 polymer ?
#
loop_
_entity_poly.entity_id
_entity_poly.type
_entity_poly.pdbx_seq_one_letter_code
_entity_poly.pdbx_strand_id
1 'polypeptide(L)'
;MLSHFSETVSGAGLSTIRSYNLEKDWEKKFEKLNDDWSIRFIIYFEGRKWATLYTSFISSLFMIGVILIGWKQMEASKLAVAITAATGFGFLGMMIVQQFVELESKMTSFDRIHFYSSKLPQEKSYFGKKVKYGQGKWASEEDAPEDAKFDLNGQLEITPDNQWPEYGMVQFDNISFRYRSGLPYVLKDVNFIFKGGEKIGVCGRTGAGKTSLLFALFRLVELDPALQPSIIDVNTGFPIEVDKAEEPNKGRVLIDGIDISKVDLSRVRRSIAIIPQDPTLFTGTLRYNLDIANRCNDDKIWEILNMVEMNEVVASLPLGLDTQVAEGGSNFSAGQRQLVCFGRAILNNCRIVVMDEATASVDVETDAKIQRTIREQFVDQTVFVIAHRLNTIMNSDRIMVMSEGRVAEIDSPQNLKSNVDSAFNGLIQSLTNQ
;
A
#
# COMPACT_ATOMS: atom_id res chain seq x y z
N MET A 1 -2.69 19.05 -12.84
CA MET A 1 -1.31 19.58 -12.99
C MET A 1 -0.28 18.68 -12.31
N LEU A 2 -0.31 18.47 -10.98
CA LEU A 2 0.70 17.65 -10.30
C LEU A 2 0.80 16.20 -10.82
N SER A 3 -0.33 15.52 -11.07
CA SER A 3 -0.33 14.18 -11.70
C SER A 3 0.35 14.20 -13.07
N HIS A 4 0.00 15.17 -13.92
CA HIS A 4 0.61 15.33 -15.25
C HIS A 4 2.13 15.54 -15.16
N PHE A 5 2.60 16.32 -14.19
CA PHE A 5 4.03 16.50 -13.95
C PHE A 5 4.70 15.19 -13.52
N SER A 6 4.11 14.46 -12.58
CA SER A 6 4.61 13.16 -12.13
C SER A 6 4.67 12.14 -13.26
N GLU A 7 3.63 12.05 -14.09
CA GLU A 7 3.59 11.19 -15.28
C GLU A 7 4.68 11.57 -16.29
N THR A 8 4.87 12.88 -16.54
CA THR A 8 5.87 13.39 -17.49
C THR A 8 7.29 13.09 -17.04
N VAL A 9 7.59 13.28 -15.77
CA VAL A 9 8.96 13.14 -15.21
C VAL A 9 9.29 11.69 -14.87
N SER A 10 8.28 10.81 -14.77
CA SER A 10 8.52 9.37 -14.59
C SER A 10 9.49 8.84 -15.65
N GLY A 11 10.40 7.92 -15.25
CA GLY A 11 11.47 7.44 -16.13
C GLY A 11 10.94 6.84 -17.45
N ALA A 12 9.85 6.09 -17.39
CA ALA A 12 9.17 5.56 -18.57
C ALA A 12 8.39 6.65 -19.34
N GLY A 13 7.78 7.61 -18.65
CA GLY A 13 7.01 8.70 -19.27
C GLY A 13 7.88 9.58 -20.17
N LEU A 14 8.97 10.13 -19.64
CA LEU A 14 9.81 11.06 -20.40
C LEU A 14 10.44 10.41 -21.64
N SER A 15 10.96 9.20 -21.49
CA SER A 15 11.56 8.45 -22.60
C SER A 15 10.55 8.11 -23.68
N THR A 16 9.32 7.71 -23.29
CA THR A 16 8.23 7.43 -24.22
C THR A 16 7.77 8.69 -24.96
N ILE A 17 7.58 9.80 -24.27
CA ILE A 17 7.16 11.06 -24.90
C ILE A 17 8.16 11.47 -25.98
N ARG A 18 9.46 11.38 -25.68
CA ARG A 18 10.54 11.72 -26.62
C ARG A 18 10.66 10.73 -27.77
N SER A 19 10.47 9.43 -27.53
CA SER A 19 10.55 8.42 -28.60
C SER A 19 9.45 8.59 -29.65
N TYR A 20 8.27 9.04 -29.23
CA TYR A 20 7.14 9.32 -30.13
C TYR A 20 7.09 10.78 -30.61
N ASN A 21 8.03 11.64 -30.19
CA ASN A 21 8.08 13.06 -30.53
C ASN A 21 6.78 13.82 -30.21
N LEU A 22 6.20 13.53 -29.02
CA LEU A 22 4.92 14.05 -28.54
C LEU A 22 5.07 15.22 -27.55
N GLU A 23 6.24 15.85 -27.46
CA GLU A 23 6.54 16.90 -26.48
C GLU A 23 5.55 18.06 -26.57
N LYS A 24 5.22 18.49 -27.79
CA LYS A 24 4.28 19.60 -28.03
C LYS A 24 2.86 19.29 -27.56
N ASP A 25 2.40 18.05 -27.72
CA ASP A 25 1.06 17.65 -27.28
C ASP A 25 0.98 17.64 -25.75
N TRP A 26 2.06 17.19 -25.09
CA TRP A 26 2.18 17.20 -23.63
C TRP A 26 2.34 18.61 -23.06
N GLU A 27 3.06 19.50 -23.74
CA GLU A 27 3.16 20.92 -23.43
C GLU A 27 1.79 21.59 -23.52
N LYS A 28 1.07 21.40 -24.63
CA LYS A 28 -0.29 21.94 -24.79
C LYS A 28 -1.27 21.42 -23.73
N LYS A 29 -1.15 20.14 -23.33
CA LYS A 29 -1.93 19.58 -22.22
C LYS A 29 -1.56 20.25 -20.89
N PHE A 30 -0.28 20.52 -20.66
CA PHE A 30 0.18 21.25 -19.48
C PHE A 30 -0.36 22.69 -19.46
N GLU A 31 -0.26 23.43 -20.57
CA GLU A 31 -0.80 24.79 -20.73
C GLU A 31 -2.29 24.83 -20.40
N LYS A 32 -3.09 23.92 -21.01
CA LYS A 32 -4.53 23.83 -20.72
C LYS A 32 -4.83 23.61 -19.23
N LEU A 33 -4.09 22.71 -18.58
CA LEU A 33 -4.25 22.45 -17.14
C LEU A 33 -3.81 23.65 -16.29
N ASN A 34 -2.82 24.42 -16.76
CA ASN A 34 -2.37 25.64 -16.11
C ASN A 34 -3.39 26.78 -16.27
N ASP A 35 -4.00 26.92 -17.44
CA ASP A 35 -5.07 27.88 -17.70
C ASP A 35 -6.30 27.58 -16.83
N ASP A 36 -6.73 26.31 -16.78
CA ASP A 36 -7.86 25.88 -15.94
C ASP A 36 -7.64 26.22 -14.45
N TRP A 37 -6.40 26.07 -13.95
CA TRP A 37 -6.04 26.45 -12.59
C TRP A 37 -5.97 27.97 -12.42
N SER A 38 -5.36 28.66 -13.38
CA SER A 38 -5.19 30.12 -13.37
C SER A 38 -6.53 30.84 -13.37
N ILE A 39 -7.50 30.38 -14.16
CA ILE A 39 -8.87 30.94 -14.17
C ILE A 39 -9.50 30.87 -12.77
N ARG A 40 -9.40 29.73 -12.09
CA ARG A 40 -9.94 29.56 -10.72
C ARG A 40 -9.25 30.48 -9.73
N PHE A 41 -7.93 30.62 -9.84
CA PHE A 41 -7.15 31.53 -9.02
C PHE A 41 -7.54 32.99 -9.25
N ILE A 42 -7.68 33.42 -10.50
CA ILE A 42 -8.13 34.77 -10.86
C ILE A 42 -9.52 35.04 -10.30
N ILE A 43 -10.48 34.12 -10.49
CA ILE A 43 -11.84 34.24 -9.94
C ILE A 43 -11.81 34.43 -8.41
N TYR A 44 -10.95 33.68 -7.70
CA TYR A 44 -10.76 33.86 -6.26
C TYR A 44 -10.27 35.27 -5.90
N PHE A 45 -9.26 35.79 -6.60
CA PHE A 45 -8.74 37.15 -6.35
C PHE A 45 -9.76 38.25 -6.68
N GLU A 46 -10.46 38.12 -7.80
CA GLU A 46 -11.50 39.06 -8.19
C GLU A 46 -12.69 39.03 -7.23
N GLY A 47 -13.06 37.84 -6.72
CA GLY A 47 -14.06 37.69 -5.65
C GLY A 47 -13.67 38.45 -4.37
N ARG A 48 -12.39 38.41 -3.96
CA ARG A 48 -11.91 39.18 -2.81
C ARG A 48 -11.99 40.70 -3.03
N LYS A 49 -11.64 41.18 -4.23
CA LYS A 49 -11.77 42.60 -4.59
C LYS A 49 -13.22 43.03 -4.56
N TRP A 50 -14.12 42.20 -5.06
CA TRP A 50 -15.57 42.45 -5.03
C TRP A 50 -16.08 42.58 -3.60
N ALA A 51 -15.74 41.65 -2.69
CA ALA A 51 -16.10 41.76 -1.28
C ALA A 51 -15.58 43.05 -0.62
N THR A 52 -14.35 43.46 -0.98
CA THR A 52 -13.74 44.71 -0.50
C THR A 52 -14.49 45.94 -1.00
N LEU A 53 -14.90 45.95 -2.27
CA LEU A 53 -15.66 47.03 -2.88
C LEU A 53 -17.01 47.22 -2.17
N TYR A 54 -17.77 46.14 -1.94
CA TYR A 54 -19.06 46.21 -1.23
C TYR A 54 -18.90 46.74 0.20
N THR A 55 -17.89 46.25 0.91
CA THR A 55 -17.62 46.71 2.29
C THR A 55 -17.24 48.19 2.32
N SER A 56 -16.53 48.66 1.29
CA SER A 56 -16.18 50.08 1.13
C SER A 56 -17.40 50.95 0.82
N PHE A 57 -18.32 50.47 -0.02
CA PHE A 57 -19.60 51.16 -0.28
C PHE A 57 -20.46 51.29 0.98
N ILE A 58 -20.59 50.21 1.76
CA ILE A 58 -21.34 50.22 3.02
C ILE A 58 -20.71 51.22 4.02
N SER A 59 -19.38 51.18 4.15
CA SER A 59 -18.64 52.11 5.02
C SER A 59 -18.82 53.57 4.59
N SER A 60 -18.82 53.84 3.29
CA SER A 60 -19.04 55.18 2.73
C SER A 60 -20.47 55.67 2.99
N LEU A 61 -21.48 54.82 2.80
CA LEU A 61 -22.87 55.14 3.10
C LEU A 61 -23.07 55.46 4.59
N PHE A 62 -22.43 54.69 5.46
CA PHE A 62 -22.44 54.94 6.91
C PHE A 62 -21.82 56.30 7.26
N MET A 63 -20.67 56.63 6.65
CA MET A 63 -20.01 57.92 6.85
C MET A 63 -20.89 59.09 6.41
N ILE A 64 -21.55 58.99 5.26
CA ILE A 64 -22.51 60.02 4.78
C ILE A 64 -23.64 60.21 5.79
N GLY A 65 -24.19 59.12 6.34
CA GLY A 65 -25.21 59.17 7.38
C GLY A 65 -24.76 59.92 8.63
N VAL A 66 -23.54 59.64 9.12
CA VAL A 66 -22.94 60.32 10.29
C VAL A 66 -22.78 61.82 10.02
N ILE A 67 -22.32 62.20 8.83
CA ILE A 67 -22.14 63.61 8.44
C ILE A 67 -23.49 64.33 8.39
N LEU A 68 -24.49 63.75 7.71
CA LEU A 68 -25.81 64.39 7.53
C LEU A 68 -26.55 64.59 8.86
N ILE A 69 -26.54 63.58 9.73
CA ILE A 69 -27.18 63.66 11.05
C ILE A 69 -26.39 64.62 11.95
N GLY A 70 -25.06 64.47 11.97
CA GLY A 70 -24.18 65.26 12.81
C GLY A 70 -24.18 66.75 12.46
N TRP A 71 -24.30 67.10 11.18
CA TRP A 71 -24.37 68.50 10.73
C TRP A 71 -25.57 69.25 11.31
N LYS A 72 -26.70 68.56 11.54
CA LYS A 72 -27.92 69.18 12.07
C LYS A 72 -27.99 69.18 13.60
N GLN A 73 -27.29 68.28 14.28
CA GLN A 73 -27.46 68.03 15.71
C GLN A 73 -26.22 68.30 16.57
N MET A 74 -25.01 68.37 16.00
CA MET A 74 -23.76 68.37 16.76
C MET A 74 -22.97 69.67 16.58
N GLU A 75 -22.24 70.06 17.64
CA GLU A 75 -21.21 71.09 17.55
C GLU A 75 -20.02 70.61 16.72
N ALA A 76 -19.30 71.54 16.08
CA ALA A 76 -18.22 71.23 15.14
C ALA A 76 -17.13 70.32 15.74
N SER A 77 -16.80 70.48 17.02
CA SER A 77 -15.80 69.65 17.73
C SER A 77 -16.26 68.20 17.88
N LYS A 78 -17.53 67.97 18.26
CA LYS A 78 -18.11 66.63 18.40
C LYS A 78 -18.30 65.96 17.04
N LEU A 79 -18.68 66.73 16.01
CA LEU A 79 -18.80 66.25 14.64
C LEU A 79 -17.45 65.73 14.10
N ALA A 80 -16.36 66.46 14.32
CA ALA A 80 -15.03 66.04 13.88
C ALA A 80 -14.58 64.71 14.52
N VAL A 81 -14.85 64.53 15.82
CA VAL A 81 -14.58 63.26 16.52
C VAL A 81 -15.47 62.13 15.97
N ALA A 82 -16.75 62.39 15.72
CA ALA A 82 -17.66 61.41 15.14
C ALA A 82 -17.25 60.94 13.74
N ILE A 83 -16.79 61.86 12.88
CA ILE A 83 -16.27 61.54 11.54
C ILE A 83 -15.00 60.68 11.64
N THR A 84 -14.08 61.03 12.54
CA THR A 84 -12.84 60.27 12.75
C THR A 84 -13.15 58.85 13.23
N ALA A 85 -14.07 58.70 14.19
CA ALA A 85 -14.50 57.41 14.70
C ALA A 85 -15.22 56.58 13.62
N ALA A 86 -16.10 57.19 12.82
CA ALA A 86 -16.81 56.52 11.72
C ALA A 86 -15.84 56.04 10.62
N THR A 87 -14.81 56.83 10.31
CA THR A 87 -13.76 56.46 9.35
C THR A 87 -12.94 55.27 9.88
N GLY A 88 -12.54 55.32 11.16
CA GLY A 88 -11.84 54.21 11.81
C GLY A 88 -12.68 52.92 11.85
N PHE A 89 -13.98 53.03 12.15
CA PHE A 89 -14.90 51.90 12.14
C PHE A 89 -15.05 51.28 10.74
N GLY A 90 -15.19 52.10 9.69
CA GLY A 90 -15.28 51.61 8.31
C GLY A 90 -14.01 50.85 7.87
N PHE A 91 -12.83 51.40 8.20
CA PHE A 91 -11.56 50.75 7.89
C PHE A 91 -11.39 49.42 8.63
N LEU A 92 -11.65 49.39 9.94
CA LEU A 92 -11.58 48.17 10.75
C LEU A 92 -12.62 47.13 10.31
N GLY A 93 -13.85 47.55 10.00
CA GLY A 93 -14.90 46.68 9.48
C GLY A 93 -14.49 46.01 8.17
N MET A 94 -13.89 46.76 7.24
CA MET A 94 -13.32 46.23 6.00
C MET A 94 -12.23 45.19 6.27
N MET A 95 -11.28 45.49 7.17
CA MET A 95 -10.23 44.54 7.52
C MET A 95 -10.79 43.25 8.13
N ILE A 96 -11.78 43.35 9.03
CA ILE A 96 -12.41 42.20 9.68
C ILE A 96 -13.05 41.30 8.63
N VAL A 97 -13.87 41.86 7.74
CA VAL A 97 -14.54 41.06 6.68
C VAL A 97 -13.51 40.36 5.79
N GLN A 98 -12.45 41.06 5.38
CA GLN A 98 -11.39 40.46 4.56
C GLN A 98 -10.66 39.33 5.30
N GLN A 99 -10.36 39.50 6.58
CA GLN A 99 -9.70 38.46 7.39
C GLN A 99 -10.60 37.25 7.60
N PHE A 100 -11.90 37.44 7.78
CA PHE A 100 -12.86 36.34 7.88
C PHE A 100 -12.97 35.53 6.57
N VAL A 101 -13.04 36.20 5.42
CA VAL A 101 -13.05 35.52 4.11
C VAL A 101 -11.76 34.72 3.89
N GLU A 102 -10.61 35.29 4.24
CA GLU A 102 -9.33 34.60 4.14
C GLU A 102 -9.23 33.40 5.11
N LEU A 103 -9.74 33.56 6.32
CA LEU A 103 -9.82 32.49 7.31
C LEU A 103 -10.66 31.32 6.78
N GLU A 104 -11.88 31.60 6.32
CA GLU A 104 -12.79 30.58 5.78
C GLU A 104 -12.18 29.85 4.57
N SER A 105 -11.53 30.59 3.66
CA SER A 105 -10.81 29.99 2.54
C SER A 105 -9.67 29.07 2.99
N LYS A 106 -8.91 29.44 4.03
CA LYS A 106 -7.85 28.58 4.59
C LYS A 106 -8.43 27.39 5.36
N MET A 107 -9.59 27.53 5.99
CA MET A 107 -10.27 26.43 6.69
C MET A 107 -10.68 25.30 5.74
N THR A 108 -10.92 25.57 4.45
CA THR A 108 -11.12 24.51 3.46
C THR A 108 -9.92 23.55 3.36
N SER A 109 -8.69 24.05 3.51
CA SER A 109 -7.48 23.21 3.55
C SER A 109 -7.43 22.37 4.82
N PHE A 110 -7.83 22.96 5.96
CA PHE A 110 -7.97 22.23 7.22
C PHE A 110 -9.01 21.12 7.10
N ASP A 111 -10.19 21.38 6.55
CA ASP A 111 -11.25 20.39 6.36
C ASP A 111 -10.79 19.19 5.50
N ARG A 112 -9.98 19.45 4.47
CA ARG A 112 -9.37 18.39 3.65
C ARG A 112 -8.39 17.52 4.44
N ILE A 113 -7.53 18.12 5.25
CA ILE A 113 -6.59 17.38 6.11
C ILE A 113 -7.36 16.61 7.19
N HIS A 114 -8.35 17.26 7.80
CA HIS A 114 -9.21 16.66 8.80
C HIS A 114 -9.95 15.44 8.22
N PHE A 115 -10.49 15.56 7.00
CA PHE A 115 -11.09 14.43 6.29
C PHE A 115 -10.15 13.23 6.19
N TYR A 116 -8.90 13.43 5.76
CA TYR A 116 -7.92 12.34 5.68
C TYR A 116 -7.54 11.76 7.04
N SER A 117 -7.59 12.56 8.10
CA SER A 117 -7.25 12.11 9.46
C SER A 117 -8.41 11.40 10.18
N SER A 118 -9.67 11.74 9.89
CA SER A 118 -10.82 11.30 10.69
C SER A 118 -11.85 10.47 9.93
N LYS A 119 -11.95 10.61 8.60
CA LYS A 119 -13.00 9.96 7.80
C LYS A 119 -12.52 8.83 6.90
N LEU A 120 -11.21 8.71 6.67
CA LEU A 120 -10.70 7.58 5.89
C LEU A 120 -10.85 6.26 6.65
N PRO A 121 -11.42 5.21 6.02
CA PRO A 121 -11.43 3.86 6.53
C PRO A 121 -10.00 3.41 6.80
N GLN A 122 -9.77 2.89 7.99
CA GLN A 122 -8.49 2.33 8.38
C GLN A 122 -8.55 0.81 8.29
N GLU A 123 -7.37 0.19 8.13
CA GLU A 123 -7.24 -1.25 8.30
C GLU A 123 -7.74 -1.63 9.70
N LYS A 124 -8.76 -2.49 9.77
CA LYS A 124 -9.31 -2.95 11.04
C LYS A 124 -8.51 -4.16 11.51
N SER A 125 -8.11 -4.13 12.77
CA SER A 125 -7.75 -5.34 13.50
C SER A 125 -8.84 -5.61 14.53
N TYR A 126 -9.01 -6.86 14.95
CA TYR A 126 -9.83 -7.14 16.12
C TYR A 126 -9.16 -6.46 17.34
N PHE A 127 -9.73 -5.35 17.79
CA PHE A 127 -9.33 -4.69 19.03
C PHE A 127 -10.23 -5.26 20.14
N GLY A 128 -9.70 -6.16 20.95
CA GLY A 128 -10.50 -6.90 21.94
C GLY A 128 -9.68 -7.51 23.07
N LYS A 129 -10.33 -8.32 23.91
CA LYS A 129 -9.64 -9.09 24.95
C LYS A 129 -8.63 -10.04 24.28
N LYS A 130 -7.38 -9.96 24.71
CA LYS A 130 -6.28 -10.77 24.18
C LYS A 130 -6.29 -12.16 24.78
N VAL A 131 -6.17 -13.14 23.91
CA VAL A 131 -6.14 -14.56 24.22
C VAL A 131 -4.76 -15.08 23.78
N LYS A 132 -3.88 -15.53 24.70
CA LYS A 132 -2.59 -16.17 24.32
C LYS A 132 -2.84 -17.51 23.62
N TYR A 133 -1.87 -18.19 23.02
CA TYR A 133 -1.97 -19.58 22.51
C TYR A 133 -0.57 -20.24 22.47
N GLY A 134 -0.46 -21.58 22.59
CA GLY A 134 0.82 -22.31 22.74
C GLY A 134 1.32 -22.39 24.19
N GLN A 135 2.12 -23.41 24.57
CA GLN A 135 2.39 -23.90 25.96
C GLN A 135 2.63 -22.80 27.04
N GLY A 136 1.50 -22.27 27.51
CA GLY A 136 1.30 -21.14 28.41
C GLY A 136 -0.02 -20.40 28.10
N LYS A 137 -1.04 -21.17 27.68
CA LYS A 137 -2.12 -20.91 26.70
C LYS A 137 -3.26 -19.95 27.10
N TRP A 138 -3.95 -19.41 26.09
CA TRP A 138 -5.43 -19.25 25.96
C TRP A 138 -5.82 -19.75 24.52
N ALA A 139 -7.00 -19.55 23.95
CA ALA A 139 -8.18 -20.39 24.10
C ALA A 139 -8.60 -21.00 22.75
N SER A 140 -9.02 -22.27 22.78
CA SER A 140 -10.18 -22.75 22.03
C SER A 140 -11.45 -22.49 22.85
N GLU A 141 -12.64 -22.56 22.25
CA GLU A 141 -13.94 -22.30 22.92
C GLU A 141 -14.19 -23.22 24.15
N GLU A 142 -13.43 -24.31 24.28
CA GLU A 142 -13.47 -25.26 25.40
C GLU A 142 -12.41 -24.98 26.50
N ASP A 143 -11.50 -24.02 26.31
CA ASP A 143 -10.35 -23.76 27.21
C ASP A 143 -10.48 -22.48 28.07
N ALA A 144 -11.61 -21.76 28.04
CA ALA A 144 -11.84 -20.57 28.88
C ALA A 144 -12.55 -20.93 30.21
N PRO A 145 -12.15 -20.39 31.37
CA PRO A 145 -12.76 -20.73 32.66
C PRO A 145 -14.22 -20.25 32.75
N GLU A 146 -15.07 -21.03 33.46
CA GLU A 146 -16.53 -20.87 33.56
C GLU A 146 -17.01 -19.49 34.06
N ASP A 147 -16.11 -18.66 34.61
CA ASP A 147 -16.39 -17.33 35.14
C ASP A 147 -16.09 -16.17 34.17
N ALA A 148 -15.51 -16.47 33.00
CA ALA A 148 -15.37 -15.49 31.92
C ALA A 148 -16.75 -15.20 31.30
N LYS A 149 -17.42 -14.13 31.73
CA LYS A 149 -18.62 -13.62 31.07
C LYS A 149 -18.28 -13.28 29.61
N PHE A 150 -18.67 -14.18 28.71
CA PHE A 150 -18.67 -14.02 27.27
C PHE A 150 -19.57 -12.84 26.93
N ASP A 151 -19.03 -11.85 26.23
CA ASP A 151 -19.86 -10.93 25.46
C ASP A 151 -20.00 -11.55 24.07
N LEU A 152 -21.23 -11.87 23.67
CA LEU A 152 -21.62 -12.71 22.53
C LEU A 152 -21.27 -12.12 21.13
N ASN A 153 -20.32 -11.19 21.05
CA ASN A 153 -20.04 -10.40 19.85
C ASN A 153 -18.76 -10.81 19.08
N GLY A 154 -18.07 -11.90 19.46
CA GLY A 154 -17.07 -12.55 18.59
C GLY A 154 -15.74 -11.83 18.34
N GLN A 155 -15.39 -10.80 19.12
CA GLN A 155 -14.16 -10.00 18.93
C GLN A 155 -12.99 -10.47 19.82
N LEU A 156 -12.36 -11.60 19.48
CA LEU A 156 -11.19 -12.11 20.20
C LEU A 156 -9.92 -11.98 19.36
N GLU A 157 -8.94 -11.24 19.90
CA GLU A 157 -7.60 -11.10 19.32
C GLU A 157 -6.70 -12.22 19.90
N ILE A 158 -6.14 -13.05 19.03
CA ILE A 158 -5.18 -14.10 19.40
C ILE A 158 -3.78 -13.49 19.35
N THR A 159 -3.06 -13.57 20.46
CA THR A 159 -1.64 -13.25 20.52
C THR A 159 -0.84 -14.55 20.50
N PRO A 160 -0.29 -14.95 19.34
CA PRO A 160 0.51 -16.16 19.26
C PRO A 160 1.84 -15.97 19.99
N ASP A 161 2.51 -17.09 20.31
CA ASP A 161 3.81 -17.06 20.99
C ASP A 161 4.87 -16.29 20.16
N ASN A 162 5.95 -15.88 20.83
CA ASN A 162 7.08 -15.20 20.22
C ASN A 162 7.77 -16.06 19.14
N GLN A 163 7.72 -17.39 19.27
CA GLN A 163 8.29 -18.31 18.30
C GLN A 163 7.37 -18.57 17.10
N TRP A 164 6.12 -18.10 17.12
CA TRP A 164 5.21 -18.28 15.99
C TRP A 164 5.64 -17.42 14.78
N PRO A 165 5.51 -17.94 13.56
CA PRO A 165 5.23 -19.33 13.20
C PRO A 165 6.43 -20.25 13.51
N GLU A 166 6.16 -21.44 14.03
CA GLU A 166 7.17 -22.45 14.40
C GLU A 166 7.49 -23.34 13.20
N TYR A 167 6.45 -23.87 12.55
CA TYR A 167 6.57 -24.79 11.42
C TYR A 167 6.42 -24.07 10.08
N GLY A 168 5.62 -23.00 10.02
CA GLY A 168 5.32 -22.31 8.78
C GLY A 168 4.33 -23.06 7.89
N MET A 169 3.45 -23.87 8.48
CA MET A 169 2.33 -24.51 7.77
C MET A 169 1.30 -23.43 7.41
N VAL A 170 0.88 -23.38 6.14
CA VAL A 170 -0.10 -22.40 5.66
C VAL A 170 -1.29 -23.12 5.05
N GLN A 171 -2.50 -22.77 5.48
CA GLN A 171 -3.73 -23.40 5.03
C GLN A 171 -4.72 -22.34 4.53
N PHE A 172 -5.26 -22.57 3.35
CA PHE A 172 -6.30 -21.76 2.73
C PHE A 172 -7.60 -22.55 2.81
N ASP A 173 -8.61 -22.01 3.49
CA ASP A 173 -9.90 -22.66 3.71
C ASP A 173 -11.01 -21.90 2.99
N ASN A 174 -11.49 -22.47 1.88
CA ASN A 174 -12.65 -22.02 1.10
C ASN A 174 -12.65 -20.51 0.80
N ILE A 175 -11.52 -20.02 0.28
CA ILE A 175 -11.32 -18.59 0.04
C ILE A 175 -12.03 -18.16 -1.22
N SER A 176 -12.92 -17.19 -1.08
CA SER A 176 -13.58 -16.49 -2.17
C SER A 176 -13.36 -14.99 -2.00
N PHE A 177 -12.66 -14.40 -2.96
CA PHE A 177 -12.05 -13.07 -2.83
C PHE A 177 -12.20 -12.22 -4.10
N ARG A 178 -12.52 -10.93 -3.93
CA ARG A 178 -12.49 -9.86 -4.93
C ARG A 178 -11.89 -8.57 -4.38
N TYR A 179 -11.35 -7.75 -5.27
CA TYR A 179 -10.69 -6.48 -4.92
C TYR A 179 -11.66 -5.34 -4.58
N ARG A 180 -12.84 -5.31 -5.21
CA ARG A 180 -13.86 -4.27 -5.01
C ARG A 180 -15.25 -4.87 -5.09
N SER A 181 -16.19 -4.28 -4.37
CA SER A 181 -17.62 -4.55 -4.53
C SER A 181 -18.06 -4.25 -5.97
N GLY A 182 -18.97 -5.05 -6.50
CA GLY A 182 -19.47 -4.99 -7.89
C GLY A 182 -18.59 -5.71 -8.91
N LEU A 183 -17.45 -6.28 -8.51
CA LEU A 183 -16.58 -7.07 -9.39
C LEU A 183 -16.73 -8.58 -9.14
N PRO A 184 -16.51 -9.42 -10.17
CA PRO A 184 -16.52 -10.86 -9.98
C PRO A 184 -15.41 -11.32 -9.03
N TYR A 185 -15.64 -12.46 -8.36
CA TYR A 185 -14.61 -13.12 -7.57
C TYR A 185 -13.41 -13.53 -8.43
N VAL A 186 -12.23 -13.12 -7.97
CA VAL A 186 -10.93 -13.46 -8.56
C VAL A 186 -10.43 -14.80 -8.04
N LEU A 187 -10.63 -15.09 -6.76
CA LEU A 187 -10.45 -16.43 -6.20
C LEU A 187 -11.81 -17.02 -5.87
N LYS A 188 -12.02 -18.30 -6.17
CA LYS A 188 -13.31 -18.98 -6.06
C LYS A 188 -13.13 -20.31 -5.32
N ASP A 189 -13.56 -20.35 -4.07
CA ASP A 189 -13.57 -21.54 -3.20
C ASP A 189 -12.20 -22.25 -3.16
N VAL A 190 -11.14 -21.46 -3.04
CA VAL A 190 -9.76 -21.96 -3.03
C VAL A 190 -9.49 -22.66 -1.70
N ASN A 191 -9.10 -23.93 -1.77
CA ASN A 191 -8.78 -24.76 -0.61
C ASN A 191 -7.51 -25.57 -0.85
N PHE A 192 -6.50 -25.38 0.01
CA PHE A 192 -5.26 -26.16 -0.02
C PHE A 192 -4.44 -25.98 1.26
N ILE A 193 -3.46 -26.86 1.46
CA ILE A 193 -2.54 -26.85 2.60
C ILE A 193 -1.09 -26.98 2.10
N PHE A 194 -0.23 -26.11 2.63
CA PHE A 194 1.22 -26.15 2.52
C PHE A 194 1.84 -26.63 3.83
N LYS A 195 2.72 -27.61 3.73
CA LYS A 195 3.44 -28.13 4.88
C LYS A 195 4.54 -27.15 5.28
N GLY A 196 4.89 -27.16 6.57
CA GLY A 196 6.04 -26.42 7.06
C GLY A 196 7.33 -26.89 6.42
N GLY A 197 8.18 -25.96 5.96
CA GLY A 197 9.46 -26.26 5.30
C GLY A 197 9.33 -26.73 3.85
N GLU A 198 8.13 -26.65 3.26
CA GLU A 198 7.87 -27.08 1.88
C GLU A 198 8.06 -25.91 0.88
N LYS A 199 8.66 -26.19 -0.28
CA LYS A 199 8.75 -25.26 -1.41
C LYS A 199 7.61 -25.55 -2.39
N ILE A 200 6.71 -24.59 -2.55
CA ILE A 200 5.62 -24.68 -3.52
C ILE A 200 5.82 -23.66 -4.63
N GLY A 201 5.84 -24.15 -5.86
CA GLY A 201 5.80 -23.34 -7.06
C GLY A 201 4.36 -23.11 -7.52
N VAL A 202 3.97 -21.87 -7.77
CA VAL A 202 2.63 -21.51 -8.27
C VAL A 202 2.74 -21.03 -9.71
N CYS A 203 2.04 -21.72 -10.61
CA CYS A 203 1.99 -21.37 -12.02
C CYS A 203 0.55 -21.26 -12.53
N GLY A 204 0.38 -20.67 -13.70
CA GLY A 204 -0.93 -20.41 -14.29
C GLY A 204 -0.89 -19.22 -15.24
N ARG A 205 -1.89 -19.11 -16.12
CA ARG A 205 -2.00 -17.99 -17.07
C ARG A 205 -2.07 -16.64 -16.34
N THR A 206 -1.72 -15.57 -17.04
CA THR A 206 -1.91 -14.20 -16.53
C THR A 206 -3.39 -13.99 -16.19
N GLY A 207 -3.68 -13.42 -15.02
CA GLY A 207 -5.05 -13.26 -14.52
C GLY A 207 -5.68 -14.49 -13.86
N ALA A 208 -4.96 -15.61 -13.72
CA ALA A 208 -5.50 -16.81 -13.06
C ALA A 208 -5.69 -16.70 -11.53
N GLY A 209 -5.25 -15.59 -10.90
CA GLY A 209 -5.37 -15.34 -9.46
C GLY A 209 -4.11 -15.61 -8.63
N LYS A 210 -2.93 -15.81 -9.25
CA LYS A 210 -1.67 -16.11 -8.55
C LYS A 210 -1.32 -15.05 -7.49
N THR A 211 -1.18 -13.79 -7.90
CA THR A 211 -0.87 -12.66 -6.99
C THR A 211 -2.00 -12.42 -5.99
N SER A 212 -3.25 -12.73 -6.35
CA SER A 212 -4.40 -12.60 -5.45
C SER A 212 -4.30 -13.51 -4.22
N LEU A 213 -3.61 -14.66 -4.32
CA LEU A 213 -3.30 -15.50 -3.15
C LEU A 213 -2.43 -14.75 -2.13
N LEU A 214 -1.49 -13.91 -2.59
CA LEU A 214 -0.65 -13.11 -1.71
C LEU A 214 -1.44 -12.03 -0.98
N PHE A 215 -2.41 -11.42 -1.66
CA PHE A 215 -3.27 -10.40 -1.05
C PHE A 215 -4.10 -10.98 0.10
N ALA A 216 -4.58 -12.22 -0.04
CA ALA A 216 -5.24 -12.96 1.03
C ALA A 216 -4.26 -13.31 2.17
N LEU A 217 -3.06 -13.81 1.85
CA LEU A 217 -2.05 -14.20 2.83
C LEU A 217 -1.52 -13.04 3.68
N PHE A 218 -1.24 -11.90 3.06
CA PHE A 218 -0.76 -10.68 3.74
C PHE A 218 -1.88 -9.85 4.38
N ARG A 219 -3.14 -10.29 4.23
CA ARG A 219 -4.34 -9.52 4.61
C ARG A 219 -4.25 -8.08 4.08
N LEU A 220 -3.94 -7.95 2.80
CA LEU A 220 -4.02 -6.66 2.08
C LEU A 220 -5.47 -6.37 1.68
N VAL A 221 -6.27 -7.43 1.53
CA VAL A 221 -7.73 -7.34 1.51
C VAL A 221 -8.27 -8.36 2.48
N GLU A 222 -9.20 -7.93 3.31
CA GLU A 222 -9.78 -8.77 4.35
C GLU A 222 -10.77 -9.78 3.77
N LEU A 223 -10.65 -11.02 4.25
CA LEU A 223 -11.57 -12.11 3.97
C LEU A 223 -12.69 -12.18 5.00
N ASP A 224 -12.46 -11.69 6.22
CA ASP A 224 -13.47 -11.64 7.26
C ASP A 224 -14.43 -10.47 7.00
N PRO A 225 -15.74 -10.72 6.82
CA PRO A 225 -16.74 -9.66 6.63
C PRO A 225 -16.73 -8.59 7.72
N ALA A 226 -16.38 -8.93 8.97
CA ALA A 226 -16.34 -7.97 10.08
C ALA A 226 -15.17 -6.96 9.96
N LEU A 227 -14.06 -7.40 9.37
CA LEU A 227 -12.85 -6.59 9.22
C LEU A 227 -12.82 -5.80 7.90
N GLN A 228 -13.71 -6.11 6.96
CA GLN A 228 -13.78 -5.39 5.69
C GLN A 228 -14.06 -3.88 5.93
N PRO A 229 -13.22 -2.98 5.39
CA PRO A 229 -13.43 -1.55 5.51
C PRO A 229 -14.59 -1.10 4.62
N SER A 230 -15.31 -0.05 5.05
CA SER A 230 -16.25 0.64 4.18
C SER A 230 -15.49 1.29 3.03
N ILE A 231 -15.90 1.07 1.78
CA ILE A 231 -15.20 1.65 0.62
C ILE A 231 -15.60 3.12 0.49
N ILE A 232 -14.67 4.01 0.15
CA ILE A 232 -14.94 5.41 -0.18
C ILE A 232 -14.79 5.64 -1.68
N ASP A 233 -15.70 6.40 -2.26
CA ASP A 233 -15.54 6.94 -3.61
C ASP A 233 -14.51 8.07 -3.56
N VAL A 234 -13.42 7.91 -4.32
CA VAL A 234 -12.30 8.85 -4.35
C VAL A 234 -12.70 10.22 -4.93
N ASN A 235 -13.71 10.26 -5.79
CA ASN A 235 -14.18 11.51 -6.40
C ASN A 235 -15.09 12.30 -5.46
N THR A 236 -15.94 11.60 -4.71
CA THR A 236 -16.95 12.25 -3.86
C THR A 236 -16.53 12.34 -2.40
N GLY A 237 -15.60 11.49 -1.94
CA GLY A 237 -15.19 11.38 -0.55
C GLY A 237 -16.23 10.71 0.35
N PHE A 238 -17.33 10.21 -0.19
CA PHE A 238 -18.39 9.55 0.58
C PHE A 238 -18.25 8.02 0.53
N PRO A 239 -18.69 7.30 1.57
CA PRO A 239 -18.78 5.84 1.53
C PRO A 239 -19.65 5.37 0.37
N ILE A 240 -19.19 4.35 -0.35
CA ILE A 240 -19.98 3.64 -1.34
C ILE A 240 -20.93 2.72 -0.57
N GLU A 241 -22.23 2.83 -0.85
CA GLU A 241 -23.18 1.84 -0.36
C GLU A 241 -22.90 0.50 -1.04
N VAL A 242 -22.42 -0.45 -0.25
CA VAL A 242 -22.24 -1.84 -0.71
C VAL A 242 -23.63 -2.42 -0.93
N ASP A 243 -23.84 -3.03 -2.09
CA ASP A 243 -25.08 -3.74 -2.37
C ASP A 243 -25.28 -4.84 -1.33
N LYS A 244 -26.37 -4.74 -0.55
CA LYS A 244 -26.68 -5.69 0.52
C LYS A 244 -26.97 -7.11 0.00
N ALA A 245 -27.27 -7.24 -1.29
CA ALA A 245 -27.46 -8.53 -1.94
C ALA A 245 -26.12 -9.18 -2.36
N GLU A 246 -25.01 -8.44 -2.33
CA GLU A 246 -23.71 -8.94 -2.76
C GLU A 246 -23.03 -9.72 -1.63
N GLU A 247 -22.69 -10.99 -1.89
CA GLU A 247 -21.93 -11.79 -0.91
C GLU A 247 -20.55 -11.15 -0.65
N PRO A 248 -20.11 -10.98 0.60
CA PRO A 248 -18.80 -10.42 0.92
C PRO A 248 -17.66 -11.37 0.56
N ASN A 249 -16.41 -10.91 0.68
CA ASN A 249 -15.28 -11.85 0.71
C ASN A 249 -15.47 -12.82 1.89
N LYS A 250 -15.06 -14.08 1.70
CA LYS A 250 -15.23 -15.15 2.68
C LYS A 250 -14.09 -16.16 2.62
N GLY A 251 -14.04 -17.00 3.64
CA GLY A 251 -12.97 -17.98 3.85
C GLY A 251 -11.96 -17.48 4.89
N ARG A 252 -10.96 -18.30 5.16
CA ARG A 252 -9.93 -18.00 6.16
C ARG A 252 -8.57 -18.53 5.72
N VAL A 253 -7.53 -17.87 6.19
CA VAL A 253 -6.14 -18.34 6.06
C VAL A 253 -5.67 -18.71 7.45
N LEU A 254 -5.04 -19.86 7.60
CA LEU A 254 -4.43 -20.29 8.85
C LEU A 254 -2.92 -20.43 8.67
N ILE A 255 -2.16 -19.99 9.68
CA ILE A 255 -0.72 -20.22 9.79
C ILE A 255 -0.47 -20.99 11.09
N ASP A 256 0.13 -22.19 10.98
CA ASP A 256 0.31 -23.15 12.06
C ASP A 256 -0.99 -23.44 12.83
N GLY A 257 -2.11 -23.52 12.09
CA GLY A 257 -3.45 -23.76 12.64
C GLY A 257 -4.12 -22.55 13.29
N ILE A 258 -3.46 -21.38 13.31
CA ILE A 258 -4.04 -20.14 13.84
C ILE A 258 -4.63 -19.31 12.70
N ASP A 259 -5.91 -18.98 12.81
CA ASP A 259 -6.59 -18.07 11.88
C ASP A 259 -5.96 -16.66 11.94
N ILE A 260 -5.35 -16.24 10.84
CA ILE A 260 -4.61 -14.97 10.79
C ILE A 260 -5.51 -13.75 10.90
N SER A 261 -6.82 -13.86 10.64
CA SER A 261 -7.78 -12.75 10.82
C SER A 261 -7.85 -12.30 12.28
N LYS A 262 -7.65 -13.24 13.22
CA LYS A 262 -7.70 -13.01 14.66
C LYS A 262 -6.38 -12.55 15.25
N VAL A 263 -5.29 -12.58 14.49
CA VAL A 263 -3.97 -12.14 14.93
C VAL A 263 -3.77 -10.67 14.57
N ASP A 264 -3.03 -9.92 15.38
CA ASP A 264 -2.63 -8.56 15.04
C ASP A 264 -1.94 -8.52 13.65
N LEU A 265 -2.40 -7.60 12.80
CA LEU A 265 -1.98 -7.49 11.41
C LEU A 265 -0.47 -7.26 11.28
N SER A 266 0.12 -6.48 12.18
CA SER A 266 1.57 -6.24 12.18
C SER A 266 2.36 -7.50 12.57
N ARG A 267 1.80 -8.36 13.44
CA ARG A 267 2.41 -9.64 13.81
C ARG A 267 2.38 -10.63 12.65
N VAL A 268 1.27 -10.69 11.90
CA VAL A 268 1.16 -11.50 10.67
C VAL A 268 2.18 -11.04 9.63
N ARG A 269 2.20 -9.74 9.29
CA ARG A 269 3.10 -9.21 8.25
C ARG A 269 4.58 -9.34 8.62
N ARG A 270 4.93 -9.31 9.92
CA ARG A 270 6.30 -9.56 10.40
C ARG A 270 6.71 -11.04 10.35
N SER A 271 5.76 -11.97 10.24
CA SER A 271 6.04 -13.40 10.18
C SER A 271 6.31 -13.94 8.77
N ILE A 272 6.10 -13.11 7.75
CA ILE A 272 6.19 -13.49 6.33
C ILE A 272 7.18 -12.55 5.65
N ALA A 273 8.23 -13.09 5.04
CA ALA A 273 9.13 -12.32 4.18
C ALA A 273 8.58 -12.27 2.75
N ILE A 274 8.74 -11.13 2.07
CA ILE A 274 8.34 -10.96 0.67
C ILE A 274 9.52 -10.52 -0.18
N ILE A 275 9.61 -11.12 -1.35
CA ILE A 275 10.51 -10.73 -2.44
C ILE A 275 9.60 -10.40 -3.64
N PRO A 276 9.34 -9.10 -3.89
CA PRO A 276 8.40 -8.69 -4.92
C PRO A 276 8.99 -8.82 -6.33
N GLN A 277 8.10 -8.73 -7.33
CA GLN A 277 8.45 -8.71 -8.75
C GLN A 277 9.30 -7.47 -9.09
N ASP A 278 8.86 -6.31 -8.61
CA ASP A 278 9.54 -5.04 -8.78
C ASP A 278 10.27 -4.66 -7.48
N PRO A 279 11.59 -4.90 -7.38
CA PRO A 279 12.36 -4.64 -6.17
C PRO A 279 12.48 -3.13 -5.96
N THR A 280 11.75 -2.61 -4.96
CA THR A 280 11.80 -1.19 -4.60
C THR A 280 12.84 -0.95 -3.51
N LEU A 281 13.79 -0.06 -3.79
CA LEU A 281 14.70 0.47 -2.79
C LEU A 281 14.30 1.89 -2.40
N PHE A 282 14.40 2.20 -1.11
CA PHE A 282 14.11 3.51 -0.55
C PHE A 282 15.32 4.43 -0.71
N THR A 283 15.08 5.72 -0.90
CA THR A 283 16.14 6.74 -0.88
C THR A 283 16.78 6.78 0.51
N GLY A 284 18.11 6.60 0.57
CA GLY A 284 18.86 6.49 1.83
C GLY A 284 20.14 5.69 1.64
N THR A 285 20.75 5.18 2.72
CA THR A 285 21.94 4.32 2.62
C THR A 285 21.58 2.91 2.16
N LEU A 286 22.55 2.20 1.58
CA LEU A 286 22.38 0.76 1.29
C LEU A 286 22.16 -0.03 2.58
N ARG A 287 22.83 0.36 3.68
CA ARG A 287 22.58 -0.18 5.03
C ARG A 287 21.11 -0.07 5.43
N TYR A 288 20.53 1.12 5.36
CA TYR A 288 19.13 1.36 5.70
C TYR A 288 18.19 0.51 4.84
N ASN A 289 18.54 0.31 3.57
CA ASN A 289 17.78 -0.55 2.71
C ASN A 289 17.84 -2.01 3.15
N LEU A 290 18.98 -2.55 3.56
CA LEU A 290 19.11 -3.95 4.00
C LEU A 290 18.46 -4.19 5.37
N ASP A 291 18.65 -3.26 6.31
CA ASP A 291 18.12 -3.32 7.68
C ASP A 291 17.39 -2.03 8.05
N ILE A 292 16.12 -1.97 7.63
CA ILE A 292 15.24 -0.82 7.85
C ILE A 292 15.01 -0.56 9.35
N ALA A 293 15.03 -1.62 10.16
CA ALA A 293 14.79 -1.54 11.60
C ALA A 293 16.06 -1.22 12.42
N ASN A 294 17.22 -1.15 11.76
CA ASN A 294 18.54 -0.90 12.35
C ASN A 294 18.82 -1.79 13.59
N ARG A 295 18.62 -3.10 13.44
CA ARG A 295 18.81 -4.13 14.47
C ARG A 295 20.14 -4.86 14.35
N CYS A 296 20.81 -4.79 13.21
CA CYS A 296 21.99 -5.57 12.87
C CYS A 296 23.26 -4.71 12.85
N ASN A 297 24.37 -5.34 13.23
CA ASN A 297 25.70 -4.77 13.05
C ASN A 297 26.22 -5.01 11.63
N ASP A 298 27.31 -4.32 11.29
CA ASP A 298 27.93 -4.35 9.95
C ASP A 298 28.40 -5.76 9.60
N ASP A 299 28.96 -6.49 10.57
CA ASP A 299 29.45 -7.86 10.36
C ASP A 299 28.32 -8.78 9.86
N LYS A 300 27.13 -8.69 10.47
CA LYS A 300 25.97 -9.46 10.04
C LYS A 300 25.49 -9.03 8.65
N ILE A 301 25.52 -7.73 8.36
CA ILE A 301 25.14 -7.22 7.03
C ILE A 301 26.12 -7.72 5.96
N TRP A 302 27.43 -7.71 6.23
CA TRP A 302 28.45 -8.23 5.32
C TRP A 302 28.37 -9.75 5.14
N GLU A 303 28.05 -10.51 6.20
CA GLU A 303 27.77 -11.94 6.12
C GLU A 303 26.62 -12.22 5.14
N ILE A 304 25.53 -11.45 5.24
CA ILE A 304 24.36 -11.59 4.37
C ILE A 304 24.69 -11.17 2.94
N LEU A 305 25.43 -10.07 2.75
CA LEU A 305 25.89 -9.63 1.43
C LEU A 305 26.75 -10.70 0.76
N ASN A 306 27.53 -11.45 1.52
CA ASN A 306 28.28 -12.59 1.00
C ASN A 306 27.36 -13.74 0.59
N MET A 307 26.31 -14.05 1.37
CA MET A 307 25.32 -15.10 1.04
C MET A 307 24.51 -14.80 -0.24
N VAL A 308 24.32 -13.52 -0.57
CA VAL A 308 23.62 -13.09 -1.80
C VAL A 308 24.58 -12.64 -2.91
N GLU A 309 25.89 -12.91 -2.76
CA GLU A 309 26.93 -12.57 -3.74
C GLU A 309 26.97 -11.08 -4.15
N MET A 310 26.66 -10.17 -3.21
CA MET A 310 26.73 -8.72 -3.38
C MET A 310 27.93 -8.07 -2.68
N ASN A 311 28.73 -8.84 -1.93
CA ASN A 311 29.89 -8.36 -1.19
C ASN A 311 30.90 -7.59 -2.07
N GLU A 312 31.29 -8.14 -3.22
CA GLU A 312 32.27 -7.50 -4.11
C GLU A 312 31.72 -6.20 -4.73
N VAL A 313 30.46 -6.23 -5.15
CA VAL A 313 29.75 -5.06 -5.69
C VAL A 313 29.75 -3.94 -4.65
N VAL A 314 29.34 -4.25 -3.42
CA VAL A 314 29.26 -3.25 -2.35
C VAL A 314 30.64 -2.76 -1.92
N ALA A 315 31.65 -3.65 -1.85
CA ALA A 315 33.02 -3.27 -1.51
C ALA A 315 33.67 -2.35 -2.58
N SER A 316 33.24 -2.47 -3.84
CA SER A 316 33.69 -1.58 -4.92
C SER A 316 33.06 -0.18 -4.89
N LEU A 317 31.96 0.00 -4.15
CA LEU A 317 31.30 1.29 -4.05
C LEU A 317 32.13 2.24 -3.15
N PRO A 318 32.23 3.54 -3.48
CA PRO A 318 33.08 4.49 -2.76
C PRO A 318 32.84 4.58 -1.25
N LEU A 319 31.59 4.31 -0.81
CA LEU A 319 31.17 4.41 0.59
C LEU A 319 30.70 3.07 1.17
N GLY A 320 30.90 1.96 0.45
CA GLY A 320 30.44 0.64 0.91
C GLY A 320 28.95 0.64 1.28
N LEU A 321 28.64 0.24 2.52
CA LEU A 321 27.29 0.21 3.09
C LEU A 321 26.61 1.59 3.20
N ASP A 322 27.39 2.67 3.27
CA ASP A 322 26.88 4.04 3.39
C ASP A 322 26.64 4.71 2.04
N THR A 323 26.84 3.96 0.94
CA THR A 323 26.52 4.43 -0.41
C THR A 323 25.05 4.82 -0.50
N GLN A 324 24.79 6.00 -1.07
CA GLN A 324 23.45 6.53 -1.24
C GLN A 324 22.73 5.79 -2.38
N VAL A 325 21.54 5.29 -2.06
CA VAL A 325 20.58 4.71 -2.98
C VAL A 325 19.69 5.83 -3.49
N ALA A 326 19.65 6.00 -4.81
CA ALA A 326 18.79 6.98 -5.47
C ALA A 326 17.32 6.55 -5.40
N GLU A 327 16.39 7.44 -5.77
CA GLU A 327 14.96 7.14 -5.80
C GLU A 327 14.69 5.87 -6.62
N GLY A 328 13.97 4.91 -6.01
CA GLY A 328 13.66 3.61 -6.59
C GLY A 328 14.88 2.69 -6.83
N GLY A 329 16.07 3.04 -6.34
CA GLY A 329 17.31 2.32 -6.62
C GLY A 329 17.76 2.41 -8.08
N SER A 330 17.50 3.54 -8.73
CA SER A 330 17.84 3.78 -10.14
C SER A 330 19.35 3.70 -10.45
N ASN A 331 20.21 3.83 -9.44
CA ASN A 331 21.67 3.67 -9.56
C ASN A 331 22.15 2.21 -9.44
N PHE A 332 21.26 1.23 -9.25
CA PHE A 332 21.55 -0.20 -9.25
C PHE A 332 20.89 -0.90 -10.43
N SER A 333 21.48 -2.00 -10.90
CA SER A 333 20.83 -2.86 -11.90
C SER A 333 19.60 -3.57 -11.32
N ALA A 334 18.69 -4.03 -12.18
CA ALA A 334 17.51 -4.78 -11.73
C ALA A 334 17.90 -6.02 -10.91
N GLY A 335 18.91 -6.77 -11.35
CA GLY A 335 19.45 -7.92 -10.62
C GLY A 335 20.04 -7.55 -9.26
N GLN A 336 20.80 -6.47 -9.17
CA GLN A 336 21.35 -5.99 -7.90
C GLN A 336 20.26 -5.57 -6.92
N ARG A 337 19.23 -4.84 -7.38
CA ARG A 337 18.06 -4.50 -6.54
C ARG A 337 17.36 -5.75 -6.02
N GLN A 338 17.28 -6.79 -6.86
CA GLN A 338 16.70 -8.08 -6.46
C GLN A 338 17.53 -8.75 -5.36
N LEU A 339 18.85 -8.86 -5.54
CA LEU A 339 19.75 -9.46 -4.54
C LEU A 339 19.70 -8.71 -3.20
N VAL A 340 19.56 -7.39 -3.21
CA VAL A 340 19.31 -6.61 -1.98
C VAL A 340 17.99 -7.02 -1.31
N CYS A 341 16.93 -7.26 -2.08
CA CYS A 341 15.66 -7.77 -1.53
C CYS A 341 15.78 -9.19 -0.97
N PHE A 342 16.58 -10.06 -1.59
CA PHE A 342 16.95 -11.35 -1.01
C PHE A 342 17.69 -11.18 0.32
N GLY A 343 18.65 -10.24 0.39
CA GLY A 343 19.36 -9.91 1.62
C GLY A 343 18.41 -9.50 2.75
N ARG A 344 17.41 -8.65 2.45
CA ARG A 344 16.34 -8.28 3.41
C ARG A 344 15.55 -9.49 3.91
N ALA A 345 15.18 -10.40 3.00
CA ALA A 345 14.41 -11.58 3.36
C ALA A 345 15.19 -12.52 4.28
N ILE A 346 16.49 -12.72 4.00
CA ILE A 346 17.37 -13.56 4.84
C ILE A 346 17.61 -12.89 6.20
N LEU A 347 17.84 -11.57 6.25
CA LEU A 347 17.99 -10.81 7.49
C LEU A 347 16.77 -10.89 8.41
N ASN A 348 15.56 -10.83 7.84
CA ASN A 348 14.32 -10.91 8.61
C ASN A 348 14.06 -12.33 9.18
N ASN A 349 14.67 -13.37 8.60
CA ASN A 349 14.60 -14.75 9.05
C ASN A 349 13.17 -15.26 9.35
N CYS A 350 12.23 -14.98 8.43
CA CYS A 350 10.85 -15.47 8.54
C CYS A 350 10.76 -16.96 8.17
N ARG A 351 9.90 -17.74 8.84
CA ARG A 351 9.62 -19.15 8.45
C ARG A 351 8.89 -19.28 7.12
N ILE A 352 8.15 -18.25 6.72
CA ILE A 352 7.41 -18.21 5.46
C ILE A 352 8.03 -17.14 4.57
N VAL A 353 8.41 -17.53 3.36
CA VAL A 353 9.01 -16.64 2.36
C VAL A 353 8.17 -16.68 1.08
N VAL A 354 7.72 -15.52 0.64
CA VAL A 354 6.95 -15.35 -0.60
C VAL A 354 7.86 -14.71 -1.66
N MET A 355 7.93 -15.33 -2.83
CA MET A 355 8.65 -14.83 -4.00
C MET A 355 7.65 -14.60 -5.12
N ASP A 356 7.43 -13.35 -5.50
CA ASP A 356 6.53 -12.97 -6.58
C ASP A 356 7.35 -12.61 -7.81
N GLU A 357 7.50 -13.54 -8.76
CA GLU A 357 8.20 -13.34 -10.04
C GLU A 357 9.61 -12.73 -9.93
N ALA A 358 10.31 -13.07 -8.85
CA ALA A 358 11.57 -12.48 -8.43
C ALA A 358 12.72 -12.53 -9.47
N THR A 359 12.60 -13.31 -10.55
CA THR A 359 13.65 -13.49 -11.57
C THR A 359 13.28 -12.98 -12.95
N ALA A 360 12.09 -12.36 -13.12
CA ALA A 360 11.55 -12.01 -14.43
C ALA A 360 12.46 -11.07 -15.24
N SER A 361 13.02 -10.04 -14.61
CA SER A 361 13.81 -8.97 -15.24
C SER A 361 15.32 -9.11 -15.03
N VAL A 362 15.79 -10.31 -14.72
CA VAL A 362 17.18 -10.59 -14.32
C VAL A 362 17.91 -11.38 -15.41
N ASP A 363 19.18 -11.04 -15.65
CA ASP A 363 20.06 -11.73 -16.58
C ASP A 363 20.38 -13.16 -16.12
N VAL A 364 20.90 -14.00 -17.02
CA VAL A 364 21.11 -15.43 -16.77
C VAL A 364 22.13 -15.68 -15.64
N GLU A 365 23.19 -14.87 -15.55
CA GLU A 365 24.21 -15.03 -14.51
C GLU A 365 23.61 -14.71 -13.13
N THR A 366 22.94 -13.56 -13.01
CA THR A 366 22.31 -13.16 -11.75
C THR A 366 21.14 -14.08 -11.36
N ASP A 367 20.37 -14.61 -12.32
CA ASP A 367 19.33 -15.61 -12.05
C ASP A 367 19.96 -16.88 -11.45
N ALA A 368 21.10 -17.35 -11.97
CA ALA A 368 21.81 -18.49 -11.41
C ALA A 368 22.25 -18.25 -9.95
N LYS A 369 22.72 -17.03 -9.63
CA LYS A 369 23.05 -16.60 -8.26
C LYS A 369 21.80 -16.65 -7.36
N ILE A 370 20.69 -16.07 -7.82
CA ILE A 370 19.41 -16.09 -7.08
C ILE A 370 18.94 -17.52 -6.81
N GLN A 371 18.92 -18.38 -7.82
CA GLN A 371 18.51 -19.79 -7.66
C GLN A 371 19.40 -20.53 -6.65
N ARG A 372 20.71 -20.22 -6.65
CA ARG A 372 21.65 -20.77 -5.67
C ARG A 372 21.33 -20.31 -4.26
N THR A 373 21.15 -19.00 -4.05
CA THR A 373 20.75 -18.43 -2.76
C THR A 373 19.45 -19.05 -2.27
N ILE A 374 18.45 -19.25 -3.15
CA ILE A 374 17.17 -19.87 -2.76
C ILE A 374 17.37 -21.29 -2.23
N ARG A 375 18.23 -22.07 -2.88
CA ARG A 375 18.50 -23.45 -2.50
C ARG A 375 19.32 -23.56 -1.21
N GLU A 376 20.30 -22.68 -1.02
CA GLU A 376 21.24 -22.74 0.11
C GLU A 376 20.71 -22.06 1.38
N GLN A 377 19.96 -20.96 1.24
CA GLN A 377 19.54 -20.13 2.40
C GLN A 377 18.10 -20.38 2.86
N PHE A 378 17.23 -20.88 1.98
CA PHE A 378 15.83 -21.18 2.31
C PHE A 378 15.58 -22.69 2.34
N VAL A 379 16.28 -23.42 3.22
CA VAL A 379 16.17 -24.89 3.33
C VAL A 379 15.02 -25.31 4.24
N ASP A 380 14.92 -24.69 5.42
CA ASP A 380 13.94 -25.05 6.46
C ASP A 380 12.70 -24.15 6.48
N GLN A 381 12.63 -23.20 5.55
CA GLN A 381 11.53 -22.26 5.41
C GLN A 381 10.49 -22.77 4.42
N THR A 382 9.22 -22.49 4.68
CA THR A 382 8.15 -22.66 3.70
C THR A 382 8.29 -21.57 2.64
N VAL A 383 8.52 -21.97 1.38
CA VAL A 383 8.73 -21.01 0.28
C VAL A 383 7.59 -21.08 -0.71
N PHE A 384 6.92 -19.95 -0.91
CA PHE A 384 5.86 -19.78 -1.90
C PHE A 384 6.42 -19.02 -3.11
N VAL A 385 6.59 -19.71 -4.24
CA VAL A 385 7.23 -19.14 -5.43
C VAL A 385 6.21 -18.98 -6.55
N ILE A 386 5.76 -17.75 -6.81
CA ILE A 386 5.05 -17.42 -8.04
C ILE A 386 6.09 -17.17 -9.11
N ALA A 387 6.08 -17.92 -10.20
CA ALA A 387 6.98 -17.66 -11.31
C ALA A 387 6.32 -17.93 -12.66
N HIS A 388 6.80 -17.23 -13.69
CA HIS A 388 6.49 -17.50 -15.09
C HIS A 388 7.57 -18.35 -15.78
N ARG A 389 8.77 -18.46 -15.19
CA ARG A 389 9.86 -19.29 -15.70
C ARG A 389 9.73 -20.72 -15.16
N LEU A 390 9.55 -21.69 -16.07
CA LEU A 390 9.42 -23.11 -15.70
C LEU A 390 10.60 -23.61 -14.86
N ASN A 391 11.84 -23.25 -15.21
CA ASN A 391 13.04 -23.69 -14.50
C ASN A 391 13.03 -23.37 -13.00
N THR A 392 12.44 -22.23 -12.62
CA THR A 392 12.33 -21.83 -11.21
C THR A 392 11.34 -22.70 -10.45
N ILE A 393 10.21 -23.05 -11.09
CA ILE A 393 9.12 -23.82 -10.47
C ILE A 393 9.46 -25.31 -10.39
N MET A 394 10.22 -25.84 -11.35
CA MET A 394 10.61 -27.25 -11.42
C MET A 394 11.46 -27.73 -10.24
N ASN A 395 12.11 -26.81 -9.50
CA ASN A 395 12.90 -27.12 -8.32
C ASN A 395 12.07 -27.13 -7.01
N SER A 396 10.75 -26.97 -7.11
CA SER A 396 9.83 -26.97 -5.96
C SER A 396 9.45 -28.40 -5.58
N ASP A 397 9.13 -28.64 -4.30
CA ASP A 397 8.65 -29.93 -3.82
C ASP A 397 7.27 -30.26 -4.44
N ARG A 398 6.42 -29.24 -4.57
CA ARG A 398 5.11 -29.33 -5.24
C ARG A 398 4.88 -28.13 -6.14
N ILE A 399 4.03 -28.33 -7.14
CA ILE A 399 3.57 -27.29 -8.04
C ILE A 399 2.06 -27.19 -7.93
N MET A 400 1.56 -25.97 -7.74
CA MET A 400 0.16 -25.62 -7.79
C MET A 400 -0.13 -24.92 -9.12
N VAL A 401 -1.08 -25.45 -9.88
CA VAL A 401 -1.57 -24.80 -11.10
C VAL A 401 -2.88 -24.07 -10.81
N MET A 402 -2.87 -22.76 -11.02
CA MET A 402 -4.05 -21.90 -10.90
C MET A 402 -4.72 -21.72 -12.27
N SER A 403 -6.06 -21.85 -12.29
CA SER A 403 -6.88 -21.60 -13.47
C SER A 403 -8.21 -20.95 -13.06
N GLU A 404 -8.55 -19.82 -13.70
CA GLU A 404 -9.83 -19.10 -13.51
C GLU A 404 -10.22 -18.81 -12.05
N GLY A 405 -9.22 -18.58 -11.20
CA GLY A 405 -9.42 -18.31 -9.78
C GLY A 405 -9.55 -19.54 -8.89
N ARG A 406 -9.31 -20.74 -9.43
CA ARG A 406 -9.35 -22.02 -8.72
C ARG A 406 -8.01 -22.73 -8.79
N VAL A 407 -7.79 -23.61 -7.83
CA VAL A 407 -6.71 -24.60 -7.91
C VAL A 407 -7.14 -25.69 -8.86
N ALA A 408 -6.44 -25.84 -9.99
CA ALA A 408 -6.71 -26.89 -10.96
C ALA A 408 -6.06 -28.22 -10.54
N GLU A 409 -4.82 -28.17 -10.07
CA GLU A 409 -4.05 -29.33 -9.62
C GLU A 409 -2.92 -28.92 -8.68
N ILE A 410 -2.53 -29.81 -7.77
CA ILE A 410 -1.36 -29.64 -6.90
C ILE A 410 -0.68 -30.99 -6.67
N ASP A 411 0.51 -31.18 -7.22
CA ASP A 411 1.31 -32.40 -7.01
C ASP A 411 2.81 -32.11 -7.21
N SER A 412 3.65 -33.12 -7.03
CA SER A 412 5.08 -33.03 -7.34
C SER A 412 5.30 -32.74 -8.84
N PRO A 413 6.38 -32.02 -9.20
CA PRO A 413 6.70 -31.73 -10.60
C PRO A 413 6.78 -32.99 -11.48
N GLN A 414 7.26 -34.11 -10.91
CA GLN A 414 7.41 -35.38 -11.62
C GLN A 414 6.06 -36.00 -11.97
N ASN A 415 5.12 -36.02 -11.00
CA ASN A 415 3.78 -36.55 -11.21
C ASN A 415 3.02 -35.73 -12.25
N LEU A 416 3.02 -34.39 -12.12
CA LEU A 416 2.34 -33.51 -13.06
C LEU A 416 2.91 -33.62 -14.48
N LYS A 417 4.23 -33.75 -14.63
CA LYS A 417 4.88 -33.93 -15.93
C LYS A 417 4.60 -35.30 -16.55
N SER A 418 4.45 -36.35 -15.74
CA SER A 418 4.15 -37.69 -16.23
C SER A 418 2.71 -37.84 -16.74
N ASN A 419 1.78 -37.06 -16.19
CA ASN A 419 0.38 -37.08 -16.59
C ASN A 419 0.13 -36.19 -17.82
N VAL A 420 -0.09 -36.78 -19.00
CA VAL A 420 -0.27 -36.06 -20.27
C VAL A 420 -1.46 -35.09 -20.24
N ASP A 421 -2.51 -35.41 -19.50
CA ASP A 421 -3.73 -34.61 -19.38
C ASP A 421 -3.67 -33.56 -18.26
N SER A 422 -2.51 -33.39 -17.60
CA SER A 422 -2.34 -32.39 -16.54
C SER A 422 -2.41 -30.96 -17.10
N ALA A 423 -2.98 -30.05 -16.30
CA ALA A 423 -3.02 -28.63 -16.65
C ALA A 423 -1.60 -28.05 -16.77
N PHE A 424 -0.65 -28.58 -15.99
CA PHE A 424 0.76 -28.24 -16.03
C PHE A 424 1.42 -28.62 -17.35
N ASN A 425 1.16 -29.82 -17.89
CA ASN A 425 1.69 -30.20 -19.20
C ASN A 425 1.10 -29.34 -20.31
N GLY A 426 -0.19 -29.02 -20.27
CA GLY A 426 -0.79 -28.05 -21.18
C GLY A 426 -0.12 -26.67 -21.09
N LEU A 427 0.26 -26.24 -19.88
CA LEU A 427 0.98 -24.98 -19.67
C LEU A 427 2.42 -25.04 -20.21
N ILE A 428 3.15 -26.14 -19.99
CA ILE A 428 4.49 -26.36 -20.56
C ILE A 428 4.43 -26.30 -22.09
N GLN A 429 3.51 -27.04 -22.71
CA GLN A 429 3.35 -27.03 -24.17
C GLN A 429 3.06 -25.62 -24.70
N SER A 430 2.21 -24.86 -24.00
CA SER A 430 1.91 -23.48 -24.39
C SER A 430 3.12 -22.54 -24.28
N LEU A 431 4.00 -22.75 -23.30
CA LEU A 431 5.21 -21.96 -23.09
C LEU A 431 6.37 -22.37 -24.02
N THR A 432 6.38 -23.61 -24.50
CA THR A 432 7.43 -24.12 -25.40
C THR A 432 7.13 -23.79 -26.86
N ASN A 433 5.86 -23.52 -27.18
CA ASN A 433 5.39 -23.11 -28.51
C ASN A 433 5.36 -21.59 -28.72
N GLN A 434 5.74 -20.80 -27.71
CA GLN A 434 6.04 -19.36 -27.81
C GLN A 434 7.55 -19.17 -27.95
#